data_AF-N9UJY6-F1
#
_entry.id   AF-N9UJY6-F1
#
_cell.length_a   1.000
_cell.length_b   1.000
_cell.length_c   1.000
_cell.angle_alpha   90.00
_cell.angle_beta   90.00
_cell.angle_gamma   90.00
#
_symmetry.space_group_name_H-M   'P 1'
#
loop_
_entity.id
_entity.type
_entity.pdbx_description
1 polymer ?
#
loop_
_entity_poly.entity_id
_entity_poly.type
_entity_poly.pdbx_seq_one_letter_code
_entity_poly.pdbx_strand_id
1 'polypeptide(L)'
;MPKANTTSTKLQSINRNRSVDRERLSNACVIGLFVVLGNSVTVKLPSKKSKNTLAHLSIANAFINGKDINELVQEQYSFPSVLDKNKRRDKEVAIFNAVSKEVARFHFKLAKRTTAVKTLKLKIYKEIGPFNKNGVTLFGTQVTSSLMNRNPCGRCSQRAFVELKGYDEEIVNIFHSVCNNQENVIENYISDYPELFRTYLKPEMEFDKRSDEVVRNTPTFESSCVRGVFRFSNENFYSTVTADWFSTE
;
A
#
# COMPACT_ATOMS: atom_id res chain seq x y z
N MET A 1 -36.17 6.87 31.96
CA MET A 1 -36.18 7.13 30.50
C MET A 1 -35.26 6.13 29.82
N PRO A 2 -35.77 5.23 28.94
CA PRO A 2 -34.95 4.17 28.36
C PRO A 2 -34.11 4.68 27.18
N LYS A 3 -32.91 4.10 27.06
CA LYS A 3 -31.88 4.34 26.04
C LYS A 3 -32.36 3.88 24.64
N ALA A 4 -32.90 4.78 23.83
CA ALA A 4 -33.29 4.49 22.44
C ALA A 4 -32.22 4.84 21.37
N ASN A 5 -31.11 5.49 21.75
CA ASN A 5 -30.14 6.04 20.79
C ASN A 5 -28.88 5.17 20.54
N THR A 6 -28.71 4.05 21.25
CA THR A 6 -27.51 3.20 21.17
C THR A 6 -27.48 2.26 19.96
N THR A 7 -28.63 1.83 19.44
CA THR A 7 -28.72 0.93 18.28
C THR A 7 -28.48 1.66 16.96
N SER A 8 -29.05 2.86 16.79
CA SER A 8 -28.88 3.69 15.57
C SER A 8 -27.43 4.14 15.37
N THR A 9 -26.78 4.62 16.43
CA THR A 9 -25.36 5.04 16.39
C THR A 9 -24.40 3.88 16.12
N LYS A 10 -24.68 2.68 16.67
CA LYS A 10 -23.90 1.47 16.39
C LYS A 10 -24.03 1.04 14.92
N LEU A 11 -25.25 1.03 14.36
CA LEU A 11 -25.50 0.74 12.93
C LEU A 11 -24.79 1.74 12.00
N GLN A 12 -24.83 3.04 12.32
CA GLN A 12 -24.10 4.07 11.56
C GLN A 12 -22.59 3.83 11.57
N SER A 13 -22.01 3.45 12.71
CA SER A 13 -20.58 3.13 12.81
C SER A 13 -20.18 1.89 12.00
N ILE A 14 -21.01 0.84 12.00
CA ILE A 14 -20.79 -0.38 11.23
C ILE A 14 -20.84 -0.08 9.73
N ASN A 15 -21.82 0.71 9.29
CA ASN A 15 -21.94 1.11 7.88
C ASN A 15 -20.76 1.97 7.43
N ARG A 16 -20.27 2.86 8.30
CA ARG A 16 -19.06 3.64 8.03
C ARG A 16 -17.83 2.74 7.88
N ASN A 17 -17.62 1.78 8.79
CA ASN A 17 -16.49 0.85 8.71
C ASN A 17 -16.55 0.01 7.42
N ARG A 18 -17.73 -0.52 7.06
CA ARG A 18 -17.94 -1.26 5.81
C ARG A 18 -17.66 -0.42 4.54
N SER A 19 -17.89 0.89 4.59
CA SER A 19 -17.56 1.79 3.49
C SER A 19 -16.04 1.99 3.38
N VAL A 20 -15.39 2.23 4.52
CA VAL A 20 -13.93 2.38 4.60
C VAL A 20 -13.21 1.09 4.16
N ASP A 21 -13.69 -0.07 4.56
CA ASP A 21 -13.08 -1.35 4.19
C ASP A 21 -13.23 -1.67 2.71
N ARG A 22 -14.34 -1.26 2.07
CA ARG A 22 -14.50 -1.36 0.61
C ARG A 22 -13.43 -0.56 -0.13
N GLU A 23 -13.14 0.64 0.36
CA GLU A 23 -12.08 1.47 -0.20
C GLU A 23 -10.70 0.80 -0.02
N ARG A 24 -10.41 0.30 1.20
CA ARG A 24 -9.13 -0.34 1.52
C ARG A 24 -8.90 -1.64 0.75
N LEU A 25 -9.93 -2.46 0.58
CA LEU A 25 -9.89 -3.64 -0.29
C LEU A 25 -9.59 -3.24 -1.73
N SER A 26 -10.29 -2.23 -2.26
CA SER A 26 -10.04 -1.73 -3.61
C SER A 26 -8.60 -1.28 -3.79
N ASN A 27 -8.03 -0.53 -2.83
CA ASN A 27 -6.64 -0.10 -2.88
C ASN A 27 -5.67 -1.29 -2.90
N ALA A 28 -5.89 -2.29 -2.03
CA ALA A 28 -5.07 -3.49 -1.99
C ALA A 28 -5.14 -4.27 -3.31
N CYS A 29 -6.33 -4.41 -3.89
CA CYS A 29 -6.49 -5.09 -5.18
C CYS A 29 -5.77 -4.35 -6.32
N VAL A 30 -5.83 -3.01 -6.35
CA VAL A 30 -5.12 -2.21 -7.36
C VAL A 30 -3.62 -2.41 -7.27
N ILE A 31 -3.06 -2.39 -6.06
CA ILE A 31 -1.64 -2.65 -5.81
C ILE A 31 -1.28 -4.05 -6.29
N GLY A 32 -2.03 -5.07 -5.87
CA GLY A 32 -1.76 -6.46 -6.24
C GLY A 32 -1.79 -6.68 -7.75
N LEU A 33 -2.82 -6.17 -8.44
CA LEU A 33 -2.92 -6.32 -9.89
C LEU A 33 -1.84 -5.55 -10.65
N PHE A 34 -1.46 -4.36 -10.17
CA PHE A 34 -0.38 -3.61 -10.80
C PHE A 34 0.94 -4.40 -10.79
N VAL A 35 1.20 -5.13 -9.70
CA VAL A 35 2.33 -6.04 -9.55
C VAL A 35 2.21 -7.29 -10.43
N VAL A 36 1.02 -7.90 -10.51
CA VAL A 36 0.74 -9.04 -11.39
C VAL A 36 0.96 -8.68 -12.86
N LEU A 37 0.72 -7.43 -13.25
CA LEU A 37 1.01 -6.93 -14.59
C LEU A 37 2.51 -6.67 -14.85
N GLY A 38 3.37 -6.92 -13.86
CA GLY A 38 4.82 -6.75 -13.99
C GLY A 38 5.36 -5.39 -13.56
N ASN A 39 4.55 -4.55 -12.91
CA ASN A 39 5.01 -3.22 -12.48
C ASN A 39 5.48 -3.23 -11.02
N SER A 40 6.61 -2.59 -10.77
CA SER A 40 7.12 -2.39 -9.41
C SER A 40 6.41 -1.25 -8.69
N VAL A 41 6.21 -1.40 -7.38
CA VAL A 41 5.54 -0.40 -6.54
C VAL A 41 6.10 -0.38 -5.13
N THR A 42 6.31 0.82 -4.58
CA THR A 42 6.63 1.04 -3.18
C THR A 42 5.36 1.39 -2.43
N VAL A 43 4.96 0.53 -1.49
CA VAL A 43 3.76 0.68 -0.69
C VAL A 43 4.12 1.20 0.69
N LYS A 44 3.46 2.27 1.12
CA LYS A 44 3.51 2.76 2.49
C LYS A 44 2.49 2.05 3.35
N LEU A 45 2.96 1.44 4.43
CA LEU A 45 2.14 0.77 5.43
C LEU A 45 1.45 1.79 6.35
N PRO A 46 0.31 1.43 6.98
CA PRO A 46 -0.35 2.33 7.90
C PRO A 46 0.54 2.65 9.11
N SER A 47 0.50 3.90 9.57
CA SER A 47 1.21 4.29 10.80
C SER A 47 0.57 3.73 12.07
N LYS A 48 -0.70 3.29 12.01
CA LYS A 48 -1.44 2.69 13.12
C LYS A 48 -2.36 1.59 12.59
N LYS A 49 -2.36 0.42 13.24
CA LYS A 49 -3.30 -0.66 12.95
C LYS A 49 -4.65 -0.37 13.61
N SER A 50 -5.72 -0.34 12.83
CA SER A 50 -7.08 -0.24 13.34
C SER A 50 -7.55 -1.63 13.80
N LYS A 51 -8.36 -1.69 14.87
CA LYS A 51 -9.04 -2.93 15.30
C LYS A 51 -10.32 -3.20 14.50
N ASN A 52 -10.91 -2.15 13.93
CA ASN A 52 -12.28 -2.19 13.40
C ASN A 52 -12.37 -2.13 11.87
N THR A 53 -11.23 -1.89 11.20
CA THR A 53 -11.15 -1.67 9.76
C THR A 53 -9.81 -2.19 9.25
N LEU A 54 -9.75 -2.56 7.97
CA LEU A 54 -8.58 -3.14 7.30
C LEU A 54 -7.37 -2.19 7.32
N ALA A 55 -6.15 -2.65 7.00
CA ALA A 55 -5.01 -1.74 6.92
C ALA A 55 -5.20 -0.69 5.82
N HIS A 56 -4.84 0.57 6.10
CA HIS A 56 -4.81 1.61 5.07
C HIS A 56 -3.45 1.58 4.38
N LEU A 57 -3.42 1.06 3.15
CA LEU A 57 -2.24 1.01 2.29
C LEU A 57 -2.28 2.20 1.32
N SER A 58 -1.14 2.85 1.15
CA SER A 58 -0.99 3.97 0.20
C SER A 58 0.24 3.77 -0.67
N ILE A 59 0.17 4.16 -1.94
CA ILE A 59 1.31 4.07 -2.86
C ILE A 59 2.25 5.25 -2.61
N ALA A 60 3.50 4.94 -2.26
CA ALA A 60 4.55 5.95 -2.05
C ALA A 60 5.26 6.29 -3.36
N ASN A 61 5.60 5.26 -4.14
CA ASN A 61 6.23 5.39 -5.43
C ASN A 61 5.77 4.26 -6.37
N ALA A 62 5.68 4.56 -7.66
CA ALA A 62 5.44 3.63 -8.76
C ALA A 62 5.89 4.30 -10.07
N PHE A 63 6.32 3.50 -11.04
CA PHE A 63 6.61 3.97 -12.38
C PHE A 63 5.51 3.52 -13.34
N ILE A 64 5.00 4.45 -14.15
CA ILE A 64 4.05 4.15 -15.23
C ILE A 64 4.68 4.65 -16.53
N ASN A 65 4.93 3.75 -17.48
CA ASN A 65 5.57 4.07 -18.76
C ASN A 65 6.87 4.88 -18.59
N GLY A 66 7.70 4.50 -17.61
CA GLY A 66 9.02 5.09 -17.35
C GLY A 66 8.99 6.39 -16.54
N LYS A 67 7.81 6.86 -16.12
CA LYS A 67 7.67 8.11 -15.36
C LYS A 67 7.17 7.88 -13.94
N ASP A 68 7.74 8.62 -12.98
CA ASP A 68 7.32 8.58 -11.58
C ASP A 68 5.86 9.06 -11.45
N ILE A 69 5.05 8.29 -10.72
CA ILE A 69 3.63 8.59 -10.54
C ILE A 69 3.37 9.92 -9.83
N ASN A 70 4.27 10.35 -8.95
CA ASN A 70 4.18 11.64 -8.28
C ASN A 70 4.39 12.79 -9.25
N GLU A 71 5.26 12.64 -10.25
CA GLU A 71 5.46 13.63 -11.31
C GLU A 71 4.24 13.68 -12.22
N LEU A 72 3.74 12.52 -12.66
CA LEU A 72 2.50 12.43 -13.46
C LEU A 72 1.32 13.12 -12.77
N VAL A 73 1.13 12.87 -11.47
CA VAL A 73 0.06 13.48 -10.69
C VAL A 73 0.30 14.98 -10.48
N GLN A 74 1.56 15.40 -10.29
CA GLN A 74 1.92 16.80 -10.14
C GLN A 74 1.61 17.60 -11.41
N GLU A 75 1.94 17.07 -12.59
CA GLU A 75 1.66 17.71 -13.88
C GLU A 75 0.16 17.81 -14.15
N GLN A 76 -0.59 16.74 -13.87
CA GLN A 76 -2.01 16.68 -14.20
C GLN A 76 -2.88 17.56 -13.27
N TYR A 77 -2.49 17.72 -12.00
CA TYR A 77 -3.32 18.36 -10.97
C TYR A 77 -2.70 19.60 -10.33
N SER A 78 -1.42 19.89 -10.56
CA SER A 78 -0.71 21.07 -10.04
C SER A 78 -0.88 21.26 -8.53
N PHE A 79 -0.66 20.18 -7.76
CA PHE A 79 -0.76 20.24 -6.31
C PHE A 79 0.27 21.23 -5.72
N PRO A 80 -0.07 22.01 -4.68
CA PRO A 80 0.89 22.92 -4.05
C PRO A 80 1.99 22.14 -3.32
N SER A 81 3.17 22.75 -3.19
CA SER A 81 4.32 22.15 -2.48
C SER A 81 4.01 21.79 -1.03
N VAL A 82 3.19 22.60 -0.36
CA VAL A 82 2.70 22.33 1.00
C VAL A 82 1.24 21.87 0.94
N LEU A 83 1.02 20.61 1.31
CA LEU A 83 -0.31 20.00 1.31
C LEU A 83 -0.90 19.97 2.72
N ASP A 84 -2.10 20.55 2.85
CA ASP A 84 -2.98 20.31 3.99
C ASP A 84 -3.54 18.88 3.99
N LYS A 85 -4.29 18.51 5.02
CA LYS A 85 -4.83 17.15 5.19
C LYS A 85 -5.73 16.71 4.02
N ASN A 86 -6.56 17.61 3.48
CA ASN A 86 -7.48 17.28 2.41
C ASN A 86 -6.74 17.14 1.08
N LYS A 87 -5.80 18.04 0.79
CA LYS A 87 -4.97 17.96 -0.42
C LYS A 87 -4.05 16.74 -0.42
N ARG A 88 -3.54 16.30 0.73
CA ARG A 88 -2.81 15.02 0.85
C ARG A 88 -3.69 13.84 0.47
N ARG A 89 -4.95 13.86 0.91
CA ARG A 89 -5.92 12.83 0.55
C ARG A 89 -6.25 12.88 -0.94
N ASP A 90 -6.47 14.06 -1.51
CA ASP A 90 -6.74 14.21 -2.95
C ASP A 90 -5.57 13.74 -3.81
N LYS A 91 -4.32 14.03 -3.38
CA LYS A 91 -3.11 13.53 -4.05
C LYS A 91 -3.04 12.00 -4.00
N GLU A 92 -3.29 11.40 -2.84
CA GLU A 92 -3.35 9.94 -2.71
C GLU A 92 -4.40 9.33 -3.64
N VAL A 93 -5.59 9.92 -3.68
CA VAL A 93 -6.66 9.46 -4.58
C VAL A 93 -6.26 9.62 -6.05
N ALA A 94 -5.56 10.70 -6.41
CA ALA A 94 -5.06 10.91 -7.77
C ALA A 94 -4.04 9.83 -8.17
N ILE A 95 -3.12 9.48 -7.27
CA ILE A 95 -2.15 8.39 -7.45
C ILE A 95 -2.88 7.07 -7.70
N PHE A 96 -3.81 6.67 -6.82
CA PHE A 96 -4.57 5.43 -7.02
C PHE A 96 -5.37 5.46 -8.33
N ASN A 97 -5.95 6.59 -8.69
CA ASN A 97 -6.69 6.72 -9.95
C ASN A 97 -5.78 6.61 -11.18
N ALA A 98 -4.52 7.04 -11.10
CA ALA A 98 -3.53 6.88 -12.17
C ALA A 98 -3.15 5.40 -12.33
N VAL A 99 -2.77 4.72 -11.23
CA VAL A 99 -2.50 3.27 -11.25
C VAL A 99 -3.70 2.48 -11.73
N SER A 100 -4.89 2.83 -11.25
CA SER A 100 -6.13 2.13 -11.62
C SER A 100 -6.43 2.22 -13.12
N LYS A 101 -6.09 3.33 -13.77
CA LYS A 101 -6.23 3.47 -15.24
C LYS A 101 -5.26 2.56 -15.98
N GLU A 102 -4.03 2.45 -15.48
CA GLU A 102 -3.00 1.60 -16.09
C GLU A 102 -3.37 0.12 -15.95
N VAL A 103 -3.81 -0.27 -14.76
CA VAL A 103 -4.36 -1.61 -14.50
C VAL A 103 -5.53 -1.86 -15.46
N ALA A 104 -6.55 -0.99 -15.47
CA ALA A 104 -7.79 -1.16 -16.24
C ALA A 104 -7.64 -1.18 -17.77
N ARG A 105 -6.52 -0.71 -18.32
CA ARG A 105 -6.38 -0.31 -19.73
C ARG A 105 -6.73 -1.42 -20.72
N PHE A 106 -6.33 -2.66 -20.43
CA PHE A 106 -6.57 -3.81 -21.30
C PHE A 106 -7.37 -4.93 -20.62
N HIS A 107 -7.35 -4.99 -19.29
CA HIS A 107 -7.77 -6.19 -18.57
C HIS A 107 -8.80 -5.96 -17.45
N PHE A 108 -9.29 -4.74 -17.15
CA PHE A 108 -10.25 -4.57 -16.02
C PHE A 108 -11.26 -3.42 -16.23
N LYS A 109 -12.52 -3.60 -15.83
CA LYS A 109 -13.58 -2.55 -15.96
C LYS A 109 -13.69 -1.69 -14.70
N LEU A 110 -13.46 -0.39 -14.81
CA LEU A 110 -13.68 0.58 -13.72
C LEU A 110 -15.18 0.85 -13.51
N ALA A 111 -15.61 1.07 -12.26
CA ALA A 111 -16.95 1.61 -12.01
C ALA A 111 -17.10 2.99 -12.67
N LYS A 112 -18.33 3.32 -13.11
CA LYS A 112 -18.64 4.57 -13.80
C LYS A 112 -18.02 5.78 -13.08
N ARG A 113 -17.36 6.64 -13.85
CA ARG A 113 -16.78 7.92 -13.41
C ARG A 113 -17.90 8.77 -12.80
N THR A 114 -17.78 9.14 -11.53
CA THR A 114 -18.73 10.08 -10.92
C THR A 114 -18.32 11.51 -11.29
N THR A 115 -19.26 12.34 -11.72
CA THR A 115 -19.08 13.74 -12.17
C THR A 115 -18.92 14.76 -11.04
N ALA A 116 -18.51 14.33 -9.84
CA ALA A 116 -18.37 15.24 -8.71
C ALA A 116 -17.15 16.16 -8.91
N VAL A 117 -17.39 17.46 -9.07
CA VAL A 117 -16.37 18.47 -9.42
C VAL A 117 -15.57 18.95 -8.20
N LYS A 118 -16.13 18.91 -6.99
CA LYS A 118 -15.52 19.54 -5.80
C LYS A 118 -14.48 18.67 -5.07
N THR A 119 -14.49 17.34 -5.27
CA THR A 119 -13.57 16.42 -4.60
C THR A 119 -13.13 15.32 -5.55
N LEU A 120 -11.83 15.04 -5.57
CA LEU A 120 -11.29 13.95 -6.38
C LEU A 120 -11.75 12.64 -5.74
N LYS A 121 -12.71 11.96 -6.39
CA LYS A 121 -13.26 10.70 -5.87
C LYS A 121 -12.39 9.53 -6.30
N LEU A 122 -12.10 8.64 -5.35
CA LEU A 122 -11.44 7.38 -5.65
C LEU A 122 -12.36 6.55 -6.54
N LYS A 123 -11.83 6.09 -7.67
CA LYS A 123 -12.51 5.12 -8.51
C LYS A 123 -12.43 3.78 -7.81
N ILE A 124 -13.47 3.44 -7.06
CA ILE A 124 -13.64 2.10 -6.49
C ILE A 124 -14.16 1.20 -7.60
N TYR A 125 -13.55 0.04 -7.77
CA TYR A 125 -14.00 -0.92 -8.77
C TYR A 125 -15.31 -1.58 -8.32
N LYS A 126 -16.28 -1.69 -9.24
CA LYS A 126 -17.54 -2.41 -8.99
C LYS A 126 -17.30 -3.93 -9.09
N GLU A 127 -16.49 -4.30 -10.08
CA GLU A 127 -15.92 -5.61 -10.35
C GLU A 127 -14.49 -5.33 -10.80
N ILE A 128 -13.54 -6.11 -10.31
CA ILE A 128 -12.15 -6.07 -10.77
C ILE A 128 -11.96 -7.41 -11.45
N GLY A 129 -11.86 -7.47 -12.78
CA GLY A 129 -11.57 -8.74 -13.44
C GLY A 129 -10.32 -9.43 -12.83
N PRO A 130 -10.14 -10.75 -12.92
CA PRO A 130 -11.16 -11.79 -13.13
C PRO A 130 -12.15 -11.93 -11.96
N PHE A 131 -12.01 -11.15 -10.89
CA PHE A 131 -12.70 -11.39 -9.63
C PHE A 131 -14.15 -10.89 -9.61
N ASN A 132 -15.02 -11.75 -9.09
CA ASN A 132 -16.33 -11.33 -8.60
C ASN A 132 -16.18 -10.67 -7.20
N LYS A 133 -17.30 -10.30 -6.56
CA LYS A 133 -17.26 -9.62 -5.25
C LYS A 133 -16.52 -10.42 -4.17
N ASN A 134 -16.64 -11.75 -4.18
CA ASN A 134 -15.96 -12.63 -3.22
C ASN A 134 -14.46 -12.68 -3.53
N GLY A 135 -14.09 -12.83 -4.80
CA GLY A 135 -12.70 -12.77 -5.24
C GLY A 135 -12.02 -11.45 -4.90
N VAL A 136 -12.67 -10.30 -5.10
CA VAL A 136 -12.13 -8.99 -4.72
C VAL A 136 -11.87 -8.91 -3.21
N THR A 137 -12.79 -9.45 -2.41
CA THR A 137 -12.66 -9.46 -0.95
C THR A 137 -11.51 -10.36 -0.52
N LEU A 138 -11.42 -11.57 -1.09
CA LEU A 138 -10.37 -12.54 -0.77
C LEU A 138 -8.99 -12.05 -1.20
N PHE A 139 -8.85 -11.65 -2.47
CA PHE A 139 -7.61 -11.13 -3.04
C PHE A 139 -7.11 -9.91 -2.26
N GLY A 140 -7.96 -8.90 -2.06
CA GLY A 140 -7.58 -7.70 -1.32
C GLY A 140 -7.17 -7.98 0.13
N THR A 141 -7.82 -8.94 0.79
CA THR A 141 -7.48 -9.34 2.16
C THR A 141 -6.14 -10.08 2.22
N GLN A 142 -5.88 -10.99 1.27
CA GLN A 142 -4.63 -11.74 1.20
C GLN A 142 -3.44 -10.82 0.85
N VAL A 143 -3.59 -9.94 -0.14
CA VAL A 143 -2.58 -8.92 -0.47
C VAL A 143 -2.28 -8.01 0.73
N THR A 144 -3.32 -7.56 1.43
CA THR A 144 -3.14 -6.76 2.64
C THR A 144 -2.37 -7.52 3.72
N SER A 145 -2.71 -8.78 3.94
CA SER A 145 -2.06 -9.61 4.96
C SER A 145 -0.60 -9.88 4.62
N SER A 146 -0.32 -10.24 3.37
CA SER A 146 1.04 -10.40 2.84
C SER A 146 1.90 -9.16 3.07
N LEU A 147 1.42 -7.99 2.64
CA LEU A 147 2.13 -6.72 2.82
C LEU A 147 2.38 -6.36 4.30
N MET A 148 1.42 -6.63 5.18
CA MET A 148 1.58 -6.37 6.60
C MET A 148 2.56 -7.34 7.28
N ASN A 149 2.66 -8.58 6.79
CA ASN A 149 3.58 -9.60 7.29
C ASN A 149 5.03 -9.35 6.85
N ARG A 150 5.23 -8.66 5.73
CA ARG A 150 6.54 -8.20 5.26
C ARG A 150 7.16 -7.08 6.11
N ASN A 151 6.47 -6.60 7.14
CA ASN A 151 7.02 -5.63 8.08
C ASN A 151 7.85 -6.36 9.17
N PRO A 152 9.19 -6.38 9.09
CA PRO A 152 10.04 -7.21 9.95
C PRO A 152 9.94 -6.82 11.44
N CYS A 153 9.63 -5.56 11.73
CA CYS A 153 9.60 -5.06 13.10
C CYS A 153 8.21 -5.19 13.76
N GLY A 154 7.15 -5.53 13.00
CA GLY A 154 5.75 -5.55 13.46
C GLY A 154 5.18 -4.20 13.91
N ARG A 155 6.03 -3.16 14.04
CA ARG A 155 5.66 -1.82 14.46
C ARG A 155 5.22 -1.01 13.27
N CYS A 156 3.96 -0.58 13.29
CA CYS A 156 3.43 0.39 12.33
C CYS A 156 4.11 1.75 12.60
N SER A 157 4.79 2.32 11.60
CA SER A 157 5.45 3.61 11.70
C SER A 157 5.12 4.49 10.50
N GLN A 158 5.31 5.80 10.62
CA GLN A 158 5.12 6.71 9.48
C GLN A 158 6.12 6.49 8.34
N ARG A 159 7.19 5.72 8.59
CA ARG A 159 8.28 5.41 7.66
C ARG A 159 8.34 3.91 7.31
N ALA A 160 7.26 3.17 7.55
CA ALA A 160 7.18 1.77 7.16
C ALA A 160 6.78 1.67 5.68
N PHE A 161 7.70 1.18 4.85
CA PHE A 161 7.51 0.97 3.43
C PHE A 161 7.83 -0.49 3.07
N VAL A 162 7.15 -1.00 2.06
CA VAL A 162 7.40 -2.30 1.46
C VAL A 162 7.60 -2.08 -0.03
N GLU A 163 8.72 -2.57 -0.56
CA GLU A 163 8.99 -2.56 -1.99
C GLU A 163 8.51 -3.88 -2.59
N LEU A 164 7.63 -3.79 -3.58
CA LEU A 164 7.19 -4.90 -4.39
C LEU A 164 7.80 -4.77 -5.78
N LYS A 165 8.54 -5.79 -6.21
CA LYS A 165 8.99 -5.87 -7.60
C LYS A 165 7.85 -6.34 -8.49
N GLY A 166 7.91 -6.00 -9.78
CA GLY A 166 7.02 -6.59 -10.79
C GLY A 166 7.07 -8.12 -10.73
N TYR A 167 5.90 -8.76 -10.89
CA TYR A 167 5.75 -10.21 -10.76
C TYR A 167 6.21 -10.81 -9.43
N ASP A 168 6.12 -10.04 -8.33
CA ASP A 168 6.39 -10.55 -6.99
C ASP A 168 5.69 -11.91 -6.75
N GLU A 169 6.48 -12.93 -6.42
CA GLU A 169 6.03 -14.32 -6.39
C GLU A 169 4.87 -14.55 -5.42
N GLU A 170 4.88 -13.93 -4.24
CA GLU A 170 3.83 -14.11 -3.25
C GLU A 170 2.51 -13.51 -3.74
N ILE A 171 2.56 -12.30 -4.31
CA ILE A 171 1.39 -11.61 -4.85
C ILE A 171 0.83 -12.34 -6.06
N VAL A 172 1.70 -12.84 -6.93
CA VAL A 172 1.34 -13.66 -8.09
C VAL A 172 0.71 -14.98 -7.66
N ASN A 173 1.26 -15.66 -6.66
CA ASN A 173 0.69 -16.89 -6.12
C ASN A 173 -0.69 -16.66 -5.48
N ILE A 174 -0.86 -15.53 -4.77
CA ILE A 174 -2.16 -15.10 -4.25
C ILE A 174 -3.15 -14.91 -5.41
N PHE A 175 -2.73 -14.24 -6.49
CA PHE A 175 -3.57 -14.02 -7.67
C PHE A 175 -4.03 -15.35 -8.29
N HIS A 176 -3.10 -16.27 -8.59
CA HIS A 176 -3.43 -17.57 -9.18
C HIS A 176 -4.33 -18.40 -8.28
N SER A 177 -4.04 -18.43 -6.97
CA SER A 177 -4.84 -19.16 -5.98
C SER A 177 -6.29 -18.68 -5.96
N VAL A 178 -6.51 -17.36 -5.94
CA VAL A 178 -7.87 -16.81 -5.95
C VAL A 178 -8.56 -17.09 -7.30
N CYS A 179 -7.83 -17.01 -8.41
CA CYS A 179 -8.39 -17.25 -9.74
C CYS A 179 -8.73 -18.72 -10.03
N ASN A 180 -8.00 -19.66 -9.45
CA ASN A 180 -8.24 -21.10 -9.64
C ASN A 180 -9.55 -21.56 -8.97
N ASN A 181 -10.11 -20.78 -8.06
CA ASN A 181 -11.41 -21.07 -7.46
C ASN A 181 -12.52 -20.37 -8.26
N GLN A 182 -13.34 -21.17 -8.94
CA GLN A 182 -14.46 -20.71 -9.76
C GLN A 182 -15.45 -19.82 -9.00
N GLU A 183 -15.64 -20.04 -7.68
CA GLU A 183 -16.53 -19.22 -6.86
C GLU A 183 -16.07 -17.77 -6.69
N ASN A 184 -14.81 -17.47 -6.99
CA ASN A 184 -14.20 -16.15 -6.84
C ASN A 184 -14.06 -15.39 -8.15
N VAL A 185 -14.31 -16.05 -9.28
CA VAL A 185 -14.05 -15.54 -10.63
C VAL A 185 -15.36 -15.34 -11.40
N ILE A 186 -15.36 -14.39 -12.32
CA ILE A 186 -16.42 -14.22 -13.32
C ILE A 186 -16.08 -15.16 -14.48
N GLU A 187 -17.06 -15.93 -14.96
CA GLU A 187 -16.87 -16.95 -16.02
C GLU A 187 -16.04 -16.45 -17.22
N ASN A 188 -15.27 -17.36 -17.82
CA ASN A 188 -14.46 -17.21 -19.05
C ASN A 188 -13.17 -16.36 -18.96
N TYR A 189 -12.87 -15.70 -17.84
CA TYR A 189 -11.69 -14.82 -17.78
C TYR A 189 -10.33 -15.49 -17.98
N ILE A 190 -10.17 -16.74 -17.50
CA ILE A 190 -8.94 -17.52 -17.67
C ILE A 190 -8.71 -17.86 -19.15
N SER A 191 -9.80 -18.07 -19.89
CA SER A 191 -9.76 -18.33 -21.33
C SER A 191 -9.53 -17.06 -22.14
N ASP A 192 -10.08 -15.93 -21.68
CA ASP A 192 -10.00 -14.65 -22.40
C ASP A 192 -8.62 -13.97 -22.26
N TYR A 193 -7.93 -14.17 -21.13
CA TYR A 193 -6.65 -13.54 -20.82
C TYR A 193 -5.61 -14.54 -20.26
N PRO A 194 -5.24 -15.59 -21.02
CA PRO A 194 -4.32 -16.63 -20.56
C PRO A 194 -2.92 -16.09 -20.23
N GLU A 195 -2.52 -14.95 -20.77
CA GLU A 195 -1.25 -14.27 -20.50
C GLU A 195 -1.11 -13.81 -19.05
N LEU A 196 -2.20 -13.50 -18.35
CA LEU A 196 -2.17 -13.16 -16.92
C LEU A 196 -1.83 -14.39 -16.05
N PHE A 197 -2.02 -15.59 -16.60
CA PHE A 197 -1.77 -16.87 -15.95
C PHE A 197 -0.42 -17.48 -16.36
N ARG A 198 0.15 -17.03 -17.48
CA ARG A 198 1.49 -17.42 -17.96
C ARG A 198 2.56 -16.61 -17.23
N THR A 199 2.81 -16.99 -15.99
CA THR A 199 3.86 -16.38 -15.14
C THR A 199 5.22 -17.04 -15.30
N TYR A 200 5.48 -17.63 -16.48
CA TYR A 200 6.83 -17.97 -16.89
C TYR A 200 7.60 -16.67 -17.10
N LEU A 201 8.11 -16.11 -15.99
CA LEU A 201 9.18 -15.14 -15.86
C LEU A 201 9.46 -14.41 -17.18
N LYS A 202 8.56 -13.52 -17.60
CA LYS A 202 9.00 -12.48 -18.52
C LYS A 202 10.07 -11.71 -17.74
N PRO A 203 11.32 -11.63 -18.25
CA PRO A 203 12.30 -10.76 -17.61
C PRO A 203 11.66 -9.40 -17.44
N GLU A 204 11.94 -8.73 -16.31
CA GLU A 204 11.47 -7.37 -16.04
C GLU A 204 11.49 -6.58 -17.35
N MET A 205 10.43 -5.82 -17.66
CA MET A 205 10.58 -4.79 -18.67
C MET A 205 11.73 -3.91 -18.17
N GLU A 206 12.91 -4.08 -18.78
CA GLU A 206 14.07 -3.24 -18.53
C GLU A 206 13.64 -1.83 -18.93
N PHE A 207 13.17 -1.08 -17.94
CA PHE A 207 13.13 0.36 -18.07
C PHE A 207 14.58 0.80 -18.12
N ASP A 208 14.95 1.25 -19.31
CA ASP A 208 16.22 1.85 -19.69
C ASP A 208 16.83 2.58 -18.49
N LYS A 209 17.91 2.02 -17.95
CA LYS A 209 18.75 2.65 -16.93
C LYS A 209 19.46 3.84 -17.59
N ARG A 210 18.71 4.90 -17.87
CA ARG A 210 19.24 6.17 -18.35
C ARG A 210 18.73 7.29 -17.47
N SER A 211 19.29 7.29 -16.27
CA SER A 211 19.80 8.50 -15.63
C SER A 211 20.60 8.04 -14.42
N ASP A 212 21.90 7.87 -14.64
CA ASP A 212 22.87 8.25 -13.63
C ASP A 212 22.54 9.66 -13.11
N GLU A 213 22.91 9.91 -11.85
CA GLU A 213 22.75 11.16 -11.06
C GLU A 213 21.42 11.27 -10.28
N VAL A 214 21.35 11.23 -8.95
CA VAL A 214 22.34 11.26 -7.87
C VAL A 214 21.80 10.41 -6.73
N VAL A 215 22.50 9.33 -6.41
CA VAL A 215 22.40 8.64 -5.13
C VAL A 215 22.79 9.64 -4.04
N ARG A 216 21.81 10.26 -3.38
CA ARG A 216 22.06 10.76 -2.02
C ARG A 216 22.09 9.54 -1.12
N ASN A 217 23.32 9.10 -0.87
CA ASN A 217 23.70 8.10 0.11
C ASN A 217 22.94 8.32 1.43
N THR A 218 21.86 7.58 1.64
CA THR A 218 21.56 7.08 2.98
C THR A 218 22.29 5.74 3.09
N PRO A 219 23.32 5.64 3.94
CA PRO A 219 24.21 4.49 3.93
C PRO A 219 23.47 3.24 4.41
N THR A 220 23.35 2.26 3.52
CA THR A 220 23.22 0.84 3.87
C THR A 220 24.61 0.29 4.16
N PHE A 221 25.04 0.44 5.40
CA PHE A 221 25.94 -0.53 6.04
C PHE A 221 25.60 -0.57 7.53
N GLU A 222 25.06 -1.71 7.96
CA GLU A 222 25.06 -2.13 9.35
C GLU A 222 26.50 -2.48 9.76
N SER A 223 27.30 -1.46 10.02
CA SER A 223 28.46 -1.52 10.91
C SER A 223 28.92 -0.09 11.17
N SER A 224 28.96 0.31 12.44
CA SER A 224 29.29 1.65 12.94
C SER A 224 28.21 2.74 12.79
N CYS A 225 27.11 2.60 13.55
CA CYS A 225 26.49 3.79 14.15
C CYS A 225 26.17 3.48 15.61
N VAL A 226 27.18 3.66 16.46
CA VAL A 226 27.07 3.59 17.92
C VAL A 226 26.21 4.77 18.36
N ARG A 227 24.91 4.52 18.60
CA ARG A 227 24.05 5.41 19.39
C ARG A 227 23.89 4.77 20.77
N GLY A 228 24.60 5.33 21.74
CA GLY A 228 24.58 4.92 23.14
C GLY A 228 25.93 4.37 23.58
N VAL A 229 26.71 5.20 24.27
CA VAL A 229 27.93 4.77 24.97
C VAL A 229 27.52 3.93 26.16
N PHE A 230 27.36 2.62 25.94
CA PHE A 230 27.54 1.60 26.97
C PHE A 230 28.25 0.43 26.30
N ARG A 231 29.55 0.29 26.58
CA ARG A 231 30.27 -0.95 26.30
C ARG A 231 29.84 -1.97 27.34
N PHE A 232 29.54 -3.18 26.90
CA PHE A 232 29.49 -4.33 27.78
C PHE A 232 30.89 -4.52 28.37
N SER A 233 31.02 -4.35 29.69
CA SER A 233 32.20 -4.68 30.48
C SER A 233 31.88 -5.92 31.29
N ASN A 234 32.75 -6.93 31.25
CA ASN A 234 32.65 -8.14 32.06
C ASN A 234 33.23 -7.95 33.49
N GLU A 235 33.29 -6.72 33.97
CA GLU A 235 33.75 -6.45 35.33
C GLU A 235 32.56 -6.45 36.28
N ASN A 236 32.36 -7.60 36.92
CA ASN A 236 31.69 -7.66 38.21
C ASN A 236 32.26 -6.56 39.09
N PHE A 237 31.40 -5.66 39.58
CA PHE A 237 31.42 -4.89 40.83
C PHE A 237 30.73 -3.53 40.60
N TYR A 238 29.56 -3.36 41.21
CA TYR A 238 28.91 -2.05 41.28
C TYR A 238 29.61 -1.21 42.34
N SER A 239 30.24 -0.09 41.96
CA SER A 239 30.58 0.98 42.89
C SER A 239 29.60 2.14 42.72
N THR A 240 28.82 2.44 43.76
CA THR A 240 28.02 3.66 43.84
C THR A 240 28.92 4.84 44.16
N VAL A 241 29.39 5.54 43.13
CA VAL A 241 29.95 6.88 43.29
C VAL A 241 28.90 7.85 42.77
N THR A 242 28.30 8.61 43.68
CA THR A 242 27.36 9.70 43.39
C THR A 242 28.05 10.76 42.55
N ALA A 243 27.37 11.30 41.54
CA ALA A 243 27.90 12.38 40.71
C ALA A 243 27.91 13.71 41.48
N ASP A 244 29.09 14.30 41.67
CA ASP A 244 29.32 15.55 42.41
C ASP A 244 28.88 16.83 41.66
N TRP A 245 27.84 16.73 40.82
CA TRP A 245 27.35 17.89 40.05
C TRP A 245 26.50 18.88 40.85
N PHE A 246 26.39 18.70 42.17
CA PHE A 246 25.62 19.57 43.07
C PHE A 246 26.38 20.07 44.31
N SER A 247 27.71 20.10 44.29
CA SER A 247 28.50 20.80 45.31
C SER A 247 29.35 21.90 44.67
N THR A 248 28.74 23.07 44.48
CA THR A 248 29.47 24.34 44.50
C THR A 248 29.65 24.74 45.96
N GLU A 249 30.87 25.16 46.33
CA GLU A 249 31.24 25.73 47.64
C GLU A 249 30.24 26.76 48.18
#